data_AF-A0A2D3VTJ5-F1
#
_entry.id   AF-A0A2D3VTJ5-F1
#
_cell.length_a   1.000
_cell.length_b   1.000
_cell.length_c   1.000
_cell.angle_alpha   90.00
_cell.angle_beta   90.00
_cell.angle_gamma   90.00
#
_symmetry.space_group_name_H-M   'P 1'
#
loop_
_entity.id
_entity.type
_entity.pdbx_description
1 polymer ?
#
loop_
_entity_poly.entity_id
_entity_poly.type
_entity_poly.pdbx_seq_one_letter_code
_entity_poly.pdbx_strand_id
1 'polypeptide(L)' 'METNLVVEGVKFMFLGMGAVFLFLALMIVTMNLMSYIIHKFFPEPQPSVKSTVAPQEDNKKIVAAITAAIAHHRQG' A
#
# COMPACT_ATOMS: atom_id res chain seq x y z
N MET A 1 30.46 -24.06 42.20
CA MET A 1 29.83 -25.16 41.44
C MET A 1 28.47 -24.77 40.85
N GLU A 2 27.79 -23.72 41.31
CA GLU A 2 26.41 -23.37 40.88
C GLU A 2 26.32 -22.47 39.63
N THR A 3 27.37 -21.70 39.32
CA THR A 3 27.42 -20.84 38.13
C THR A 3 27.24 -21.60 36.83
N ASN A 4 27.57 -22.90 36.80
CA ASN A 4 27.42 -23.71 35.60
C ASN A 4 25.93 -23.91 35.22
N LEU A 5 25.06 -24.19 36.20
CA LEU A 5 23.63 -24.43 35.97
C LEU A 5 22.90 -23.18 35.47
N VAL A 6 23.23 -22.01 36.04
CA VAL A 6 22.62 -20.73 35.60
C VAL A 6 23.07 -20.39 34.18
N VAL A 7 24.35 -20.56 33.86
CA VAL A 7 24.89 -20.34 32.52
C VAL A 7 24.28 -21.32 31.51
N GLU A 8 24.07 -22.57 31.91
CA GLU A 8 23.45 -23.60 31.08
C GLU A 8 21.96 -23.32 30.85
N GLY A 9 21.22 -22.88 31.88
CA GLY A 9 19.83 -22.44 31.76
C GLY A 9 19.67 -21.24 30.82
N VAL A 10 20.58 -20.26 30.87
CA VAL A 10 20.59 -19.13 29.92
C VAL A 10 20.84 -19.61 28.49
N LYS A 11 21.75 -20.57 28.28
CA LYS A 11 21.97 -21.16 26.94
C LYS A 11 20.71 -21.83 26.40
N PHE A 12 19.99 -22.58 27.23
CA PHE A 12 18.71 -23.19 26.83
C PHE A 12 17.61 -22.16 26.56
N MET A 13 17.56 -21.06 27.31
CA MET A 13 16.63 -19.96 27.04
C MET A 13 16.88 -19.33 25.68
N PHE A 14 18.14 -19.05 25.34
CA PHE A 14 18.52 -18.55 24.03
C PHE A 14 18.23 -19.55 22.91
N LEU A 15 18.51 -20.83 23.13
CA LEU A 15 18.20 -21.90 22.18
C LEU A 15 16.69 -21.98 21.91
N GLY A 16 15.87 -21.98 22.97
CA GLY A 16 14.41 -22.04 22.87
C GLY A 16 13.82 -20.80 22.20
N MET A 17 14.21 -19.60 22.65
CA MET A 17 13.77 -18.35 22.03
C MET A 17 14.23 -18.22 20.57
N GLY A 18 15.46 -18.65 20.28
CA GLY A 18 16.00 -18.68 18.92
C GLY A 18 15.20 -19.60 18.01
N ALA A 19 14.88 -20.82 18.46
CA ALA A 19 14.08 -21.78 17.69
C ALA A 19 12.68 -21.24 17.39
N VAL A 20 12.01 -20.65 18.38
CA VAL A 20 10.68 -20.04 18.20
C VAL A 20 10.76 -18.88 17.20
N PHE A 21 11.76 -18.01 17.34
CA PHE A 21 11.95 -16.90 16.41
C PHE A 21 12.17 -17.38 14.97
N LEU A 22 12.99 -18.42 14.79
CA LEU A 22 13.26 -19.03 13.49
C LEU A 22 12.00 -19.64 12.87
N PHE A 23 11.18 -20.30 13.69
CA PHE A 23 9.89 -20.84 13.25
C PHE A 23 8.92 -19.74 12.82
N LEU A 24 8.79 -18.67 13.61
CA LEU A 24 7.95 -17.52 13.25
C LEU A 24 8.46 -16.82 11.98
N ALA A 25 9.77 -16.66 11.84
CA ALA A 25 10.37 -16.09 10.62
C ALA A 25 10.04 -16.93 9.38
N LEU A 26 10.15 -18.26 9.46
CA LEU A 26 9.76 -19.17 8.39
C LEU A 26 8.26 -19.08 8.07
N MET A 27 7.42 -18.96 9.09
CA MET A 27 5.97 -18.75 8.92
C MET A 27 5.68 -17.45 8.17
N ILE A 28 6.34 -16.35 8.54
CA ILE A 28 6.20 -15.05 7.87
C ILE A 28 6.67 -15.16 6.42
N VAL A 29 7.82 -15.79 6.15
CA VAL A 29 8.32 -16.00 4.78
C VAL A 29 7.32 -16.79 3.95
N THR A 30 6.74 -17.84 4.52
CA THR A 30 5.73 -18.67 3.85
C THR A 30 4.47 -17.87 3.51
N MET A 31 3.99 -17.06 4.46
CA MET A 31 2.85 -16.17 4.26
C MET A 31 3.12 -15.13 3.16
N ASN A 32 4.33 -14.56 3.12
CA ASN A 32 4.75 -13.64 2.07
C ASN A 32 4.84 -14.34 0.71
N LEU A 33 5.35 -15.57 0.67
CA LEU A 33 5.40 -16.36 -0.56
C LEU A 33 3.99 -16.64 -1.10
N MET A 34 3.05 -17.03 -0.23
CA MET A 34 1.64 -17.17 -0.60
C MET A 34 1.08 -15.86 -1.14
N SER A 35 1.32 -14.74 -0.45
CA SER A 35 0.88 -13.42 -0.92
C SER A 35 1.44 -13.08 -2.30
N TYR A 36 2.73 -13.34 -2.54
CA TYR A 36 3.37 -13.10 -3.83
C TYR A 36 2.81 -13.98 -4.95
N ILE A 37 2.60 -15.27 -4.67
CA ILE A 37 1.98 -16.22 -5.61
C ILE A 37 0.57 -15.75 -5.95
N ILE A 38 -0.24 -15.39 -4.96
CA ILE A 38 -1.62 -14.91 -5.19
C ILE A 38 -1.61 -13.66 -6.07
N HIS A 39 -0.83 -12.63 -5.75
CA HIS A 39 -0.75 -11.41 -6.56
C HIS A 39 -0.23 -11.65 -7.99
N LYS A 40 0.66 -12.64 -8.17
CA LYS A 40 1.27 -12.95 -9.48
C LYS A 40 0.34 -13.77 -10.37
N PHE A 41 -0.34 -14.78 -9.82
CA PHE A 41 -1.16 -15.73 -10.58
C PHE A 41 -2.65 -15.33 -10.61
N PHE A 42 -3.13 -14.63 -9.58
CA PHE A 42 -4.44 -14.02 -9.50
C PHE A 42 -4.29 -12.52 -9.28
N PRO A 43 -3.77 -11.78 -10.29
CA PRO A 43 -3.79 -10.33 -10.22
C PRO A 43 -5.26 -9.90 -10.05
N GLU A 44 -5.59 -9.40 -8.86
CA GLU A 44 -6.88 -8.79 -8.66
C GLU A 44 -6.99 -7.66 -9.70
N PRO A 45 -8.11 -7.58 -10.44
CA PRO A 45 -8.37 -6.41 -11.25
C PRO A 45 -8.45 -5.26 -10.27
N GLN A 46 -7.35 -4.52 -10.12
CA GLN A 46 -7.39 -3.25 -9.42
C GLN A 46 -8.52 -2.49 -10.10
N PRO A 47 -9.56 -2.04 -9.37
CA PRO A 47 -10.49 -1.11 -9.97
C PRO A 47 -9.59 -0.02 -10.50
N SER A 48 -9.58 0.15 -11.82
CA SER A 48 -8.89 1.28 -12.40
C SER A 48 -9.47 2.45 -11.64
N VAL A 49 -8.68 3.05 -10.76
CA VAL A 49 -8.88 4.44 -10.46
C VAL A 49 -8.60 5.05 -11.81
N LYS A 50 -9.65 5.13 -12.64
CA LYS A 50 -9.80 6.25 -13.53
C LYS A 50 -9.57 7.38 -12.55
N SER A 51 -8.36 7.92 -12.53
CA SER A 51 -8.22 9.32 -12.30
C SER A 51 -9.28 9.89 -13.21
N THR A 52 -10.43 10.23 -12.61
CA THR A 52 -11.36 11.14 -13.23
C THR A 52 -10.45 12.32 -13.48
N VAL A 53 -9.91 12.40 -14.69
CA VAL A 53 -9.39 13.63 -15.22
C VAL A 53 -10.62 14.50 -15.06
N ALA A 54 -10.63 15.30 -13.98
CA ALA A 54 -11.63 16.34 -13.82
C ALA A 54 -11.68 17.02 -15.18
N PRO A 55 -12.87 17.16 -15.80
CA PRO A 55 -12.96 17.72 -17.15
C PRO A 55 -12.06 18.94 -17.16
N GLN A 56 -10.98 18.91 -17.93
CA GLN A 56 -10.04 20.01 -17.98
C GLN A 56 -10.91 21.21 -18.29
N GLU A 57 -11.09 22.11 -17.32
CA GLU A 57 -12.10 23.14 -17.40
C GLU A 57 -11.89 23.81 -18.74
N ASP A 58 -12.92 23.73 -19.56
CA ASP A 58 -12.88 24.12 -20.96
C ASP A 58 -12.94 25.64 -20.93
N ASN A 59 -11.85 26.26 -20.49
CA ASN A 59 -11.71 27.68 -20.20
C ASN A 59 -12.10 28.51 -21.42
N LYS A 60 -11.94 27.94 -22.61
CA LYS A 60 -12.42 28.50 -23.87
C LYS A 60 -13.95 28.66 -23.91
N LYS A 61 -14.72 27.70 -23.40
CA LYS A 61 -16.18 27.78 -23.28
C LYS A 61 -16.59 28.81 -22.24
N ILE A 62 -15.90 28.87 -21.11
CA ILE A 62 -16.14 29.86 -20.05
C ILE A 62 -15.88 31.28 -20.58
N VAL A 63 -14.74 31.49 -21.25
CA VAL A 63 -14.38 32.78 -21.87
C VAL A 63 -15.36 33.15 -22.98
N ALA A 64 -15.81 32.21 -23.80
CA ALA A 64 -16.82 32.46 -24.82
C ALA A 64 -18.18 32.86 -24.23
N ALA A 65 -18.61 32.20 -23.15
CA ALA A 65 -19.84 32.53 -22.44
C ALA A 65 -19.78 33.93 -21.79
N ILE A 66 -18.66 34.27 -21.14
CA ILE A 66 -18.44 35.60 -20.56
C ILE A 66 -18.44 36.68 -21.65
N THR A 67 -17.76 36.42 -22.78
CA THR A 67 -17.71 37.38 -23.91
C THR A 67 -19.09 37.60 -24.52
N ALA A 68 -19.87 36.53 -24.69
CA ALA A 68 -21.24 36.62 -25.18
C ALA A 68 -22.15 37.40 -24.22
N ALA A 69 -22.01 37.20 -22.90
CA ALA A 69 -22.76 37.95 -21.89
C ALA A 69 -22.43 39.45 -21.92
N ILE A 70 -21.15 39.82 -22.05
CA ILE A 70 -20.71 41.22 -22.14
C ILE A 70 -21.20 41.87 -23.46
N ALA A 71 -21.11 41.16 -24.58
CA ALA A 71 -21.60 41.64 -25.86
C ALA A 71 -23.11 41.88 -25.82
N HIS A 72 -23.86 40.97 -25.22
CA HIS A 72 -25.31 41.09 -25.07
C HIS A 72 -25.70 42.26 -24.16
N HIS A 73 -24.98 42.49 -23.06
CA HIS A 73 -25.21 43.62 -22.15
C HIS A 73 -24.90 44.99 -22.78
N ARG A 74 -24.00 45.05 -23.77
CA ARG A 74 -23.66 46.30 -24.47
C ARG A 74 -24.54 46.59 -25.70
N GLN A 75 -25.31 45.59 -26.15
CA GLN A 75 -26.22 45.70 -27.29
C GLN A 75 -27.69 45.92 -26.86
N GLY A 76 -27.99 45.80 -25.56
CA GLY A 76 -29.20 46.33 -24.93
C GLY A 76 -28.93 47.69 -24.30
#